data_AF-A0AAV5W374-F1
#
_entry.id   AF-A0AAV5W374-F1
#
_cell.length_a   1.000
_cell.length_b   1.000
_cell.length_c   1.000
_cell.angle_alpha   90.00
_cell.angle_beta   90.00
_cell.angle_gamma   90.00
#
_symmetry.space_group_name_H-M   'P 1'
#
loop_
_entity.id
_entity.type
_entity.pdbx_description
1 polymer ?
#
loop_
_entity_poly.entity_id
_entity_poly.type
_entity_poly.pdbx_seq_one_letter_code
_entity_poly.pdbx_strand_id
1 'polypeptide(L)'
;IQLFALKHCPEGYKWRGDVRYGFRCIRALYRDEYGTIPEVMKKGIRECRKDGAILPVIRNYEEDKMFMEIIRGINPVNNGQILGLVCNKKTRRLEWMDGSPITYTNTNVADMMTLDYDCVDIDQRFTSHAANKWWARWEPTKESSWELLCVMPT
;
A
#
# COMPACT_ATOMS: atom_id res chain seq x y z
N ILE A 1 -21.55 10.22 -29.82
CA ILE A 1 -20.10 10.17 -29.47
C ILE A 1 -20.02 10.52 -28.00
N GLN A 2 -19.87 9.51 -27.13
CA GLN A 2 -19.87 9.70 -25.68
C GLN A 2 -18.51 10.26 -25.27
N LEU A 3 -18.50 11.47 -24.72
CA LEU A 3 -17.32 12.16 -24.22
C LEU A 3 -16.63 11.27 -23.18
N PHE A 4 -15.48 10.69 -23.52
CA PHE A 4 -14.54 10.20 -22.52
C PHE A 4 -14.07 11.43 -21.75
N ALA A 5 -14.66 11.67 -20.57
CA ALA A 5 -14.06 12.58 -19.62
C ALA A 5 -12.62 12.07 -19.40
N LEU A 6 -11.62 12.82 -19.88
CA LEU A 6 -10.23 12.54 -19.58
C LEU A 6 -10.15 12.45 -18.05
N LYS A 7 -9.80 11.26 -17.55
CA LYS A 7 -9.59 11.06 -16.13
C LYS A 7 -8.32 11.82 -15.76
N HIS A 8 -8.50 13.06 -15.31
CA HIS A 8 -7.42 13.94 -14.87
C HIS A 8 -7.08 13.60 -13.42
N CYS A 9 -5.80 13.38 -13.16
CA CYS A 9 -5.30 13.29 -11.81
C CYS A 9 -4.90 14.68 -11.29
N PRO A 10 -4.96 14.89 -9.96
CA PRO A 10 -4.37 16.09 -9.35
C PRO A 10 -2.90 16.25 -9.70
N GLU A 11 -2.37 17.46 -9.52
CA GLU A 11 -0.96 17.75 -9.75
C GLU A 11 -0.04 16.78 -8.97
N GLY A 12 1.00 16.28 -9.64
CA GLY A 12 1.92 15.29 -9.07
C GLY A 12 1.43 13.83 -9.10
N TYR A 13 0.16 13.58 -9.41
CA TYR A 13 -0.40 12.23 -9.56
C TYR A 13 -0.44 11.82 -11.04
N LYS A 14 -0.22 10.53 -11.29
CA LYS A 14 -0.30 9.95 -12.63
C LYS A 14 -1.42 8.91 -12.67
N TRP A 15 -2.17 8.89 -13.76
CA TRP A 15 -3.14 7.84 -14.05
C TRP A 15 -2.38 6.55 -14.34
N ARG A 16 -2.37 5.61 -13.38
CA ARG A 16 -1.60 4.36 -13.46
C ARG A 16 -2.53 3.17 -13.28
N GLY A 17 -2.27 2.09 -14.02
CA GLY A 17 -3.04 0.86 -14.00
C GLY A 17 -3.04 0.16 -15.36
N ASP A 18 -3.92 -0.82 -15.50
CA ASP A 18 -4.10 -1.61 -16.71
C ASP A 18 -5.61 -1.85 -16.92
N VAL A 19 -6.04 -2.01 -18.19
CA VAL A 19 -7.45 -2.27 -18.53
C VAL A 19 -8.01 -3.52 -17.84
N ARG A 20 -7.14 -4.47 -17.46
CA ARG A 20 -7.50 -5.69 -16.73
C ARG A 20 -7.75 -5.47 -15.24
N TYR A 21 -7.07 -4.48 -14.65
CA TYR A 21 -7.02 -4.30 -13.18
C TYR A 21 -7.62 -2.99 -12.70
N GLY A 22 -8.02 -2.13 -13.63
CA GLY A 22 -8.45 -0.78 -13.33
C GLY A 22 -7.28 0.19 -13.25
N PHE A 23 -7.61 1.45 -13.01
CA PHE A 23 -6.65 2.53 -12.98
C PHE A 23 -6.98 3.48 -11.84
N ARG A 24 -5.92 4.07 -11.26
CA ARG A 24 -5.99 4.97 -10.11
C ARG A 24 -5.05 6.16 -10.33
N CYS A 25 -5.34 7.27 -9.66
CA CYS A 25 -4.38 8.36 -9.55
C CYS A 25 -3.36 8.02 -8.47
N ILE A 26 -2.11 7.82 -8.89
CA ILE A 26 -1.01 7.32 -8.04
C ILE A 26 0.20 8.25 -8.16
N ARG A 27 0.76 8.62 -7.00
CA ARG A 27 2.01 9.36 -6.86
C ARG A 27 3.01 8.51 -6.07
N ALA A 28 4.21 8.29 -6.61
CA ALA A 28 5.30 7.70 -5.85
C ALA A 28 6.01 8.82 -5.07
N LEU A 29 6.18 8.64 -3.76
CA LEU A 29 6.74 9.67 -2.87
C LEU A 29 8.26 9.67 -2.84
N TYR A 30 8.84 8.49 -2.63
CA TYR A 30 10.28 8.33 -2.45
C TYR A 30 10.72 7.06 -3.16
N ARG A 31 11.85 7.16 -3.86
CA ARG A 31 12.66 6.00 -4.24
C ARG A 31 13.66 5.82 -3.09
N ASP A 32 13.72 4.62 -2.53
CA ASP A 32 14.66 4.24 -1.48
C ASP A 32 14.54 4.99 -0.14
N GLU A 33 13.33 5.07 0.43
CA GLU A 33 13.20 5.54 1.81
C GLU A 33 13.81 4.52 2.79
N TYR A 34 14.83 4.93 3.52
CA TYR A 34 15.46 4.14 4.58
C TYR A 34 14.80 4.40 5.92
N GLY A 35 14.57 3.34 6.69
CA GLY A 35 14.04 3.43 8.04
C GLY A 35 13.33 2.14 8.44
N THR A 36 12.90 2.10 9.69
CA THR A 36 11.99 1.02 10.12
C THR A 36 10.63 1.21 9.45
N ILE A 37 9.92 0.10 9.23
CA ILE A 37 8.60 0.16 8.58
C ILE A 37 7.62 1.10 9.31
N PRO A 38 7.56 1.15 10.66
CA PRO A 38 6.71 2.09 11.36
C PRO A 38 7.05 3.56 11.04
N GLU A 39 8.33 3.91 10.98
CA GLU A 39 8.79 5.28 10.65
C GLU A 39 8.39 5.66 9.22
N VAL A 40 8.69 4.78 8.27
CA VAL A 40 8.40 4.93 6.84
C VAL A 40 6.89 5.03 6.62
N MET A 41 6.11 4.15 7.23
CA MET A 41 4.65 4.19 7.15
C MET A 41 4.11 5.48 7.75
N LYS A 42 4.56 5.89 8.94
CA LYS A 42 4.13 7.15 9.55
C LYS A 42 4.47 8.34 8.66
N LYS A 43 5.60 8.32 7.95
CA LYS A 43 5.97 9.33 6.95
C LYS A 43 5.01 9.30 5.76
N GLY A 44 4.82 8.14 5.15
CA GLY A 44 3.91 7.95 4.02
C GLY A 44 2.49 8.42 4.32
N ILE A 45 1.93 8.07 5.49
CA ILE A 45 0.61 8.55 5.95
C ILE A 45 0.57 10.08 6.01
N ARG A 46 1.58 10.73 6.59
CA ARG A 46 1.62 12.20 6.69
C ARG A 46 1.69 12.86 5.32
N GLU A 47 2.53 12.34 4.43
CA GLU A 47 2.72 12.90 3.10
C GLU A 47 1.51 12.72 2.20
N CYS A 48 0.89 11.53 2.16
CA CYS A 48 -0.31 11.30 1.35
C CYS A 48 -1.49 12.17 1.82
N ARG A 49 -1.64 12.38 3.12
CA ARG A 49 -2.73 13.19 3.68
C ARG A 49 -2.68 14.66 3.30
N LYS A 50 -1.51 15.21 2.93
CA LYS A 50 -1.39 16.59 2.44
C LYS A 50 -2.25 16.83 1.19
N ASP A 51 -2.46 15.79 0.40
CA ASP A 51 -3.19 15.84 -0.88
C ASP A 51 -4.59 15.21 -0.78
N GLY A 52 -5.04 14.83 0.43
CA GLY A 52 -6.25 14.02 0.59
C GLY A 52 -6.12 12.57 0.09
N ALA A 53 -4.89 12.10 -0.12
CA ALA A 53 -4.60 10.73 -0.53
C ALA A 53 -4.32 9.80 0.66
N ILE A 54 -4.27 8.51 0.39
CA ILE A 54 -3.92 7.46 1.36
C ILE A 54 -2.84 6.52 0.82
N LEU A 55 -2.24 5.73 1.70
CA LEU A 55 -1.42 4.59 1.28
C LEU A 55 -2.31 3.55 0.56
N PRO A 56 -1.74 2.64 -0.23
CA PRO A 56 -2.50 1.66 -1.01
C PRO A 56 -3.44 0.82 -0.14
N VAL A 57 -4.70 0.78 -0.56
CA VAL A 57 -5.72 -0.15 -0.05
C VAL A 57 -5.97 -1.18 -1.14
N ILE A 58 -5.96 -2.46 -0.78
CA ILE A 58 -6.09 -3.56 -1.73
C ILE A 58 -7.34 -4.38 -1.40
N ARG A 59 -8.27 -4.43 -2.34
CA ARG A 59 -9.59 -5.06 -2.17
C ARG A 59 -9.73 -6.41 -2.83
N ASN A 60 -8.87 -6.72 -3.80
CA ASN A 60 -8.92 -7.95 -4.58
C ASN A 60 -7.56 -8.25 -5.22
N TYR A 61 -7.53 -9.39 -5.91
CA TYR A 61 -6.36 -9.87 -6.62
C TYR A 61 -5.92 -8.92 -7.74
N GLU A 62 -6.88 -8.32 -8.45
CA GLU A 62 -6.60 -7.40 -9.55
C GLU A 62 -5.86 -6.14 -9.07
N GLU A 63 -6.33 -5.52 -7.98
CA GLU A 63 -5.67 -4.37 -7.37
C GLU A 63 -4.28 -4.73 -6.85
N ASP A 64 -4.12 -5.90 -6.22
CA ASP A 64 -2.81 -6.38 -5.77
C ASP A 64 -1.83 -6.49 -6.93
N LYS A 65 -2.25 -7.12 -8.02
CA LYS A 65 -1.45 -7.26 -9.25
C LYS A 65 -1.09 -5.91 -9.86
N MET A 66 -2.03 -4.97 -9.92
CA MET A 66 -1.79 -3.61 -10.41
C MET A 66 -0.69 -2.91 -9.60
N PHE A 67 -0.79 -2.92 -8.27
CA PHE A 67 0.21 -2.27 -7.43
C PHE A 67 1.58 -2.93 -7.55
N MET A 68 1.65 -4.26 -7.64
CA MET A 68 2.91 -4.98 -7.84
C MET A 68 3.60 -4.63 -9.15
N GLU A 69 2.84 -4.49 -10.24
CA GLU A 69 3.38 -4.09 -11.54
C GLU A 69 3.89 -2.64 -11.52
N ILE A 70 3.16 -1.73 -10.86
CA ILE A 70 3.58 -0.34 -10.68
C ILE A 70 4.90 -0.27 -9.91
N ILE A 71 5.01 -0.99 -8.79
CA ILE A 71 6.22 -1.00 -7.96
C ILE A 71 7.40 -1.59 -8.72
N ARG A 72 7.21 -2.73 -9.40
CA ARG A 72 8.25 -3.35 -10.24
C ARG A 72 8.76 -2.40 -11.34
N GLY A 73 7.89 -1.55 -11.88
CA GLY A 73 8.28 -0.53 -12.85
C GLY A 73 9.04 0.67 -12.24
N ILE A 74 8.90 0.93 -10.94
CA ILE A 74 9.58 2.03 -10.23
C ILE A 74 10.96 1.59 -9.75
N ASN A 75 11.01 0.43 -9.09
CA ASN A 75 12.21 -0.20 -8.55
C ASN A 75 12.12 -1.69 -8.89
N PRO A 76 13.01 -2.24 -9.73
CA PRO A 76 12.98 -3.64 -10.11
C PRO A 76 13.75 -4.56 -9.15
N VAL A 77 14.56 -4.00 -8.24
CA VAL A 77 15.48 -4.73 -7.35
C VAL A 77 14.94 -4.86 -5.93
N ASN A 78 14.49 -3.75 -5.32
CA ASN A 78 13.84 -3.73 -4.00
C ASN A 78 12.40 -3.25 -4.15
N ASN A 79 11.44 -4.17 -3.95
CA ASN A 79 10.07 -3.95 -4.40
C ASN A 79 9.06 -4.07 -3.25
N GLY A 80 9.49 -3.72 -2.03
CA GLY A 80 8.65 -3.67 -0.85
C GLY A 80 7.81 -2.39 -0.85
N GLN A 81 6.50 -2.53 -0.96
CA GLN A 81 5.55 -1.43 -0.85
C GLN A 81 4.87 -1.45 0.51
N ILE A 82 4.80 -0.28 1.14
CA ILE A 82 4.02 -0.11 2.37
C ILE A 82 2.52 -0.09 2.03
N LEU A 83 1.75 -0.93 2.71
CA LEU A 83 0.30 -0.99 2.59
C LEU A 83 -0.38 -0.04 3.58
N GLY A 84 -1.58 0.43 3.25
CA GLY A 84 -2.43 1.26 4.10
C GLY A 84 -3.16 0.48 5.20
N LEU A 85 -2.50 -0.47 5.85
CA LEU A 85 -3.06 -1.26 6.96
C LEU A 85 -2.80 -0.56 8.29
N VAL A 86 -3.85 -0.12 8.99
CA VAL A 86 -3.78 0.60 10.27
C VAL A 86 -4.48 -0.17 11.38
N CYS A 87 -4.07 0.10 12.62
CA CYS A 87 -4.72 -0.49 13.78
C CYS A 87 -5.95 0.32 14.19
N ASN A 88 -7.12 -0.32 14.20
CA ASN A 88 -8.32 0.24 14.81
C ASN A 88 -8.22 0.08 16.33
N LYS A 89 -8.07 1.19 17.05
CA LYS A 89 -7.89 1.18 18.51
C LYS A 89 -9.12 0.66 19.28
N LYS A 90 -10.31 0.72 18.69
CA LYS A 90 -11.55 0.27 19.33
C LYS A 90 -11.73 -1.24 19.19
N THR A 91 -11.52 -1.77 17.99
CA THR A 91 -11.64 -3.22 17.74
C THR A 91 -10.36 -3.97 18.09
N ARG A 92 -9.24 -3.26 18.26
CA ARG A 92 -7.88 -3.79 18.45
C ARG A 92 -7.40 -4.65 17.28
N ARG A 93 -8.03 -4.52 16.10
CA ARG A 93 -7.72 -5.26 14.87
C ARG A 93 -7.24 -4.35 13.74
N LEU A 94 -6.54 -4.93 12.77
CA LEU A 94 -6.14 -4.22 11.56
C LEU A 94 -7.34 -3.93 10.66
N GLU A 95 -7.31 -2.76 10.03
CA GLU A 95 -8.24 -2.33 8.98
C GLU A 95 -7.49 -1.51 7.93
N TRP A 96 -8.15 -1.24 6.80
CA TRP A 96 -7.60 -0.32 5.82
C TRP A 96 -7.74 1.14 6.28
N MET A 97 -6.83 2.00 5.83
CA MET A 97 -6.82 3.44 6.16
C MET A 97 -8.10 4.20 5.80
N ASP A 98 -8.92 3.66 4.89
CA ASP A 98 -10.22 4.20 4.51
C ASP A 98 -11.36 3.70 5.42
N GLY A 99 -11.04 2.94 6.48
CA GLY A 99 -12.00 2.36 7.43
C GLY A 99 -12.66 1.08 6.94
N SER A 100 -12.31 0.58 5.75
CA SER A 100 -12.87 -0.69 5.26
C SER A 100 -12.22 -1.91 5.94
N PRO A 101 -12.99 -2.99 6.14
CA PRO A 101 -12.44 -4.24 6.67
C PRO A 101 -11.50 -4.90 5.65
N ILE A 102 -10.60 -5.74 6.15
CA ILE A 102 -9.73 -6.58 5.31
C ILE A 102 -10.55 -7.76 4.81
N THR A 103 -10.95 -7.74 3.53
CA THR A 103 -11.69 -8.82 2.87
C THR A 103 -10.85 -9.62 1.88
N TYR A 104 -9.65 -9.12 1.57
CA TYR A 104 -8.69 -9.74 0.67
C TYR A 104 -7.31 -9.70 1.31
N THR A 105 -6.58 -10.81 1.16
CA THR A 105 -5.21 -10.96 1.65
C THR A 105 -4.42 -11.77 0.65
N ASN A 106 -3.23 -11.30 0.29
CA ASN A 106 -2.28 -12.09 -0.48
C ASN A 106 -1.10 -12.51 0.39
N THR A 107 -1.35 -13.27 1.45
CA THR A 107 -0.32 -13.77 2.36
C THR A 107 -0.11 -15.26 2.15
N ASN A 108 1.02 -15.81 2.59
CA ASN A 108 1.10 -17.26 2.79
C ASN A 108 0.18 -17.67 3.97
N VAL A 109 -0.10 -18.96 4.12
CA VAL A 109 -1.04 -19.47 5.15
C VAL A 109 -0.56 -19.14 6.57
N ALA A 110 0.75 -19.20 6.83
CA ALA A 110 1.30 -18.87 8.14
C ALA A 110 1.07 -17.38 8.47
N ASP A 111 1.32 -16.49 7.52
CA ASP A 111 1.13 -15.05 7.64
C ASP A 111 -0.35 -14.65 7.72
N MET A 112 -1.28 -15.43 7.14
CA MET A 112 -2.71 -15.17 7.26
C MET A 112 -3.19 -15.23 8.72
N MET A 113 -2.74 -16.25 9.46
CA MET A 113 -3.00 -16.35 10.90
C MET A 113 -2.41 -15.18 11.69
N THR A 114 -1.38 -14.53 11.13
CA THR A 114 -0.78 -13.36 11.77
C THR A 114 -1.55 -12.06 11.55
N LEU A 115 -2.52 -11.95 10.64
CA LEU A 115 -3.29 -10.70 10.48
C LEU A 115 -4.35 -10.51 11.58
N ASP A 116 -4.82 -11.59 12.20
CA ASP A 116 -5.80 -11.58 13.28
C ASP A 116 -5.14 -11.54 14.67
N TYR A 117 -4.51 -10.42 14.99
CA TYR A 117 -3.82 -10.20 16.28
C TYR A 117 -4.26 -8.89 16.90
N ASP A 118 -3.85 -8.68 18.15
CA ASP A 118 -4.05 -7.43 18.87
C ASP A 118 -3.00 -6.40 18.43
N CYS A 119 -3.40 -5.47 17.58
CA CYS A 119 -2.47 -4.54 16.94
C CYS A 119 -2.14 -3.30 17.78
N VAL A 120 -2.76 -3.12 18.95
CA VAL A 120 -2.55 -1.89 19.77
C VAL A 120 -1.17 -1.87 20.42
N ASP A 121 -0.70 -3.05 20.84
CA ASP A 121 0.54 -3.21 21.59
C ASP A 121 1.72 -3.67 20.71
N ILE A 122 1.47 -3.84 19.40
CA ILE A 122 2.44 -4.36 18.44
C ILE A 122 2.68 -3.34 17.33
N ASP A 123 3.92 -2.88 17.20
CA ASP A 123 4.33 -1.95 16.14
C ASP A 123 4.71 -2.67 14.82
N GLN A 124 4.11 -3.83 14.57
CA GLN A 124 4.33 -4.57 13.32
C GLN A 124 3.40 -4.02 12.23
N ARG A 125 3.94 -3.97 11.02
CA ARG A 125 3.27 -3.44 9.83
C ARG A 125 3.50 -4.38 8.66
N PHE A 126 2.57 -4.36 7.72
CA PHE A 126 2.56 -5.26 6.57
C PHE A 126 3.01 -4.51 5.32
N THR A 127 3.77 -5.22 4.49
CA THR A 127 4.28 -4.72 3.22
C THR A 127 3.93 -5.73 2.12
N SER A 128 3.66 -5.27 0.91
CA SER A 128 3.56 -6.13 -0.28
C SER A 128 4.92 -6.19 -0.96
N HIS A 129 5.38 -7.39 -1.34
CA HIS A 129 6.71 -7.55 -1.96
C HIS A 129 6.63 -8.09 -3.38
N ALA A 130 6.89 -7.25 -4.39
CA ALA A 130 6.70 -7.66 -5.78
C ALA A 130 7.57 -8.83 -6.23
N ALA A 131 8.74 -9.04 -5.62
CA ALA A 131 9.58 -10.20 -5.93
C ALA A 131 8.99 -11.52 -5.40
N ASN A 132 8.38 -11.48 -4.21
CA ASN A 132 7.89 -12.68 -3.53
C ASN A 132 6.41 -12.93 -3.82
N LYS A 133 5.72 -11.95 -4.41
CA LYS A 133 4.32 -12.03 -4.84
C LYS A 133 3.32 -12.27 -3.71
N TRP A 134 3.71 -12.00 -2.46
CA TRP A 134 2.84 -12.02 -1.29
C TRP A 134 3.14 -10.83 -0.37
N TRP A 135 2.21 -10.54 0.53
CA TRP A 135 2.35 -9.62 1.63
C TRP A 135 3.09 -10.32 2.75
N ALA A 136 4.03 -9.61 3.36
CA ALA A 136 4.81 -10.12 4.47
C ALA A 136 4.80 -9.09 5.60
N ARG A 137 4.74 -9.63 6.81
CA ARG A 137 5.19 -8.91 8.00
C ARG A 137 6.71 -8.94 8.00
N TRP A 138 7.32 -7.81 8.32
CA TRP A 138 8.76 -7.71 8.35
C TRP A 138 9.22 -7.08 9.65
N GLU A 139 10.32 -7.60 10.18
CA GLU A 139 10.94 -7.06 11.39
C GLU A 139 11.62 -5.72 11.06
N PRO A 140 11.62 -4.74 11.98
CA PRO A 140 12.15 -3.41 11.71
C PRO A 140 13.68 -3.42 11.63
N THR A 141 14.25 -3.89 10.52
CA THR A 141 15.66 -3.71 10.20
C THR A 141 15.85 -2.43 9.37
N LYS A 142 16.98 -1.74 9.57
CA LYS A 142 17.28 -0.46 8.88
C LYS A 142 17.83 -0.64 7.45
N GLU A 143 17.88 -1.88 6.96
CA GLU A 143 18.64 -2.25 5.76
C GLU A 143 17.81 -2.32 4.47
N SER A 144 16.52 -2.01 4.54
CA SER A 144 15.62 -2.08 3.38
C SER A 144 15.19 -0.69 2.91
N SER A 145 15.18 -0.50 1.59
CA SER A 145 14.46 0.58 0.96
C SER A 145 12.99 0.23 0.76
N TRP A 146 12.11 1.21 0.97
CA TRP A 146 10.68 1.04 0.82
C TRP A 146 10.12 1.99 -0.22
N GLU A 147 9.21 1.46 -1.04
CA GLU A 147 8.47 2.23 -2.02
C GLU A 147 7.15 2.71 -1.41
N LEU A 148 7.00 4.04 -1.36
CA LEU A 148 5.81 4.69 -0.81
C LEU A 148 4.96 5.23 -1.97
N LEU A 149 3.74 4.71 -2.09
CA LEU A 149 2.74 5.24 -3.02
C LEU A 149 1.65 5.98 -2.25
N CYS A 150 1.23 7.12 -2.80
CA CYS A 150 -0.03 7.76 -2.46
C CYS A 150 -1.06 7.48 -3.55
N VAL A 151 -2.24 7.08 -3.12
CA VAL A 151 -3.37 6.73 -3.98
C VAL A 151 -4.52 7.65 -3.65
N MET A 152 -5.08 8.30 -4.66
CA MET A 152 -6.32 9.06 -4.48
C MET A 152 -7.47 8.09 -4.18
N PRO A 153 -8.31 8.38 -3.18
CA PRO A 153 -9.59 7.71 -3.01
C PRO A 153 -10.42 7.81 -4.29
N THR A 154 -11.15 6.74 -4.61
CA THR A 154 -12.09 6.66 -5.75
C THR A 154 -13.48 7.07 -5.34
#